data_AF-A0A9K3JCR7-F1
#
_entry.id   AF-A0A9K3JCR7-F1
#
_cell.length_a   1.000
_cell.length_b   1.000
_cell.length_c   1.000
_cell.angle_alpha   90.00
_cell.angle_beta   90.00
_cell.angle_gamma   90.00
#
_symmetry.space_group_name_H-M   'P 1'
#
loop_
_entity.id
_entity.type
_entity.pdbx_description
1 polymer ?
#
loop_
_entity_poly.entity_id
_entity_poly.type
_entity_poly.pdbx_seq_one_letter_code
_entity_poly.pdbx_strand_id
1 'polypeptide(L)'
;MYVCYADSGYLRFTYEATDFSPAKAYDYIIIGGGTAGCPLAATLSESYSVLLLERGSSLNKSVLYESNFFQTLLAANDNDSPAQTFISEDGLQIVRARILGGGSMINGGFYSRADDYSYDNAGIEWDMRAVERAYEWVENSIVTHPARLNRFQTSLFNGLLESGVVPDSGFTFDHVQGTKIGGSTFNDSGIRHGAVELLNNANPENLDVLVHAMVDRVIFSTFNPLG
;
A
#
# COMPACT_ATOMS: atom_id res chain seq x y z
N MET A 1 12.65 24.98 -2.25
CA MET A 1 11.53 24.53 -1.40
C MET A 1 11.86 23.13 -0.94
N TYR A 2 12.25 22.95 0.33
CA TYR A 2 12.57 21.64 0.88
C TYR A 2 11.27 20.83 0.93
N VAL A 3 11.20 19.76 0.15
CA VAL A 3 10.08 18.82 0.19
C VAL A 3 10.33 17.94 1.41
N CYS A 4 9.57 18.14 2.48
CA CYS A 4 9.53 17.20 3.60
C CYS A 4 8.81 15.94 3.10
N TYR A 5 9.57 14.89 2.80
CA TYR A 5 8.99 13.56 2.66
C TYR A 5 8.60 13.08 4.05
N ALA A 6 7.39 12.58 4.20
CA ALA A 6 7.09 11.73 5.33
C ALA A 6 8.04 10.52 5.30
N ASP A 7 8.53 10.14 6.48
CA ASP A 7 9.60 9.21 6.80
C ASP A 7 10.23 8.39 5.64
N SER A 8 11.48 8.73 5.27
CA SER A 8 12.23 8.12 4.17
C SER A 8 13.38 7.22 4.62
N GLY A 9 13.33 6.71 5.86
CA GLY A 9 14.34 5.80 6.42
C GLY A 9 14.63 4.59 5.54
N TYR A 10 13.62 4.06 4.86
CA TYR A 10 13.69 2.90 3.97
C TYR A 10 14.62 3.08 2.77
N LEU A 11 14.92 4.33 2.37
CA LEU A 11 15.85 4.60 1.26
C LEU A 11 17.29 4.15 1.56
N ARG A 12 17.65 3.93 2.84
CA ARG A 12 19.00 3.50 3.23
C ARG A 12 19.38 2.09 2.75
N PHE A 13 18.37 1.25 2.52
CA PHE A 13 18.51 -0.12 2.04
C PHE A 13 17.72 -0.35 0.74
N THR A 14 17.44 0.75 0.01
CA THR A 14 16.81 0.70 -1.30
C THR A 14 17.84 1.01 -2.38
N TYR A 15 17.93 0.16 -3.40
CA TYR A 15 18.93 0.19 -4.45
C TYR A 15 18.30 0.13 -5.84
N GLU A 16 18.96 0.72 -6.83
CA GLU A 16 18.65 0.49 -8.24
C GLU A 16 19.06 -0.93 -8.64
N ALA A 17 18.18 -1.67 -9.32
CA ALA A 17 18.48 -3.04 -9.73
C ALA A 17 19.72 -3.15 -10.62
N THR A 18 20.04 -2.12 -11.41
CA THR A 18 21.23 -2.08 -12.27
C THR A 18 22.54 -1.99 -11.51
N ASP A 19 22.49 -1.45 -10.29
CA ASP A 19 23.67 -1.19 -9.46
C ASP A 19 23.86 -2.29 -8.40
N PHE A 20 22.90 -3.22 -8.31
CA PHE A 20 22.88 -4.27 -7.32
C PHE A 20 23.63 -5.51 -7.78
N SER A 21 24.67 -5.90 -7.04
CA SER A 21 25.36 -7.17 -7.20
C SER A 21 24.99 -8.09 -6.04
N PRO A 22 24.32 -9.23 -6.28
CA PRO A 22 23.95 -10.14 -5.21
C PRO A 22 25.19 -10.64 -4.45
N ALA A 23 25.34 -10.22 -3.20
CA ALA A 23 26.45 -10.64 -2.34
C ALA A 23 26.12 -11.85 -1.45
N LYS A 24 24.83 -12.19 -1.33
CA LYS A 24 24.31 -13.25 -0.44
C LYS A 24 23.09 -13.95 -1.03
N ALA A 25 22.80 -15.14 -0.53
CA ALA A 25 21.49 -15.77 -0.67
C ALA A 25 20.52 -15.14 0.34
N TYR A 26 19.22 -15.18 0.02
CA TYR A 26 18.14 -14.68 0.87
C TYR A 26 17.25 -15.82 1.32
N ASP A 27 16.72 -15.72 2.54
CA ASP A 27 15.72 -16.66 3.05
C ASP A 27 14.37 -16.45 2.34
N TYR A 28 14.01 -15.19 2.09
CA TYR A 28 12.77 -14.82 1.40
C TYR A 28 13.04 -13.83 0.26
N ILE A 29 12.38 -14.05 -0.88
CA ILE A 29 12.30 -13.10 -1.97
C ILE A 29 10.82 -12.72 -2.15
N ILE A 30 10.52 -11.43 -2.03
CA ILE A 30 9.18 -10.88 -2.21
C ILE A 30 9.14 -10.17 -3.57
N ILE A 31 8.22 -10.60 -4.42
CA ILE A 31 8.03 -10.03 -5.76
C ILE A 31 6.86 -9.05 -5.69
N GLY A 32 7.16 -7.76 -5.79
CA GLY A 32 6.22 -6.65 -5.73
C GLY A 32 6.28 -5.91 -4.40
N GLY A 33 6.87 -4.71 -4.40
CA GLY A 33 6.93 -3.79 -3.26
C GLY A 33 5.65 -2.99 -3.10
N GLY A 34 4.49 -3.66 -3.11
CA GLY A 34 3.18 -3.04 -3.05
C GLY A 34 2.55 -3.00 -1.66
N THR A 35 1.24 -2.77 -1.63
CA THR A 35 0.44 -2.62 -0.40
C THR A 35 0.60 -3.78 0.60
N ALA A 36 0.69 -5.02 0.11
CA ALA A 36 0.95 -6.20 0.95
C ALA A 36 2.45 -6.56 1.05
N GLY A 37 3.23 -6.25 0.01
CA GLY A 37 4.64 -6.64 -0.08
C GLY A 37 5.54 -5.87 0.89
N CYS A 38 5.31 -4.55 1.04
CA CYS A 38 6.06 -3.73 1.99
C CYS A 38 5.93 -4.20 3.44
N PRO A 39 4.72 -4.34 4.03
CA PRO A 39 4.60 -4.80 5.40
C PRO A 39 5.09 -6.24 5.59
N LEU A 40 4.87 -7.14 4.61
CA LEU A 40 5.40 -8.50 4.66
C LEU A 40 6.94 -8.51 4.72
N ALA A 41 7.60 -7.67 3.92
CA ALA A 41 9.05 -7.54 3.92
C ALA A 41 9.57 -7.03 5.26
N ALA A 42 8.92 -5.99 5.82
CA ALA A 42 9.27 -5.46 7.13
C ALA A 42 9.15 -6.54 8.21
N THR A 43 8.03 -7.26 8.28
CA THR A 43 7.82 -8.33 9.26
C THR A 43 8.84 -9.47 9.14
N LEU A 44 9.10 -9.98 7.94
CA LEU A 44 10.06 -11.08 7.77
C LEU A 44 11.50 -10.67 8.10
N SER A 45 11.86 -9.41 7.84
CA SER A 45 13.21 -8.89 8.08
C SER A 45 13.63 -8.92 9.56
N GLU A 46 12.67 -8.98 10.48
CA GLU A 46 12.96 -9.06 11.92
C GLU A 46 13.81 -10.28 12.27
N SER A 47 13.64 -11.39 11.54
CA SER A 47 14.29 -12.68 11.83
C SER A 47 15.04 -13.30 10.66
N TYR A 48 14.84 -12.82 9.43
CA TYR A 48 15.35 -13.45 8.22
C TYR A 48 15.95 -12.44 7.24
N SER A 49 16.81 -12.92 6.34
CA SER A 49 17.29 -12.13 5.21
C SER A 49 16.23 -12.08 4.10
N VAL A 50 15.84 -10.86 3.69
CA VAL A 50 14.75 -10.61 2.75
C VAL A 50 15.23 -9.74 1.58
N LEU A 51 14.84 -10.13 0.37
CA LEU A 51 14.99 -9.34 -0.85
C LEU A 51 13.61 -8.93 -1.36
N LEU A 52 13.32 -7.64 -1.41
CA LEU A 52 12.09 -7.10 -2.00
C LEU A 52 12.37 -6.54 -3.39
N LEU A 53 11.64 -7.02 -4.40
CA LEU A 53 11.80 -6.60 -5.79
C LEU A 53 10.60 -5.80 -6.26
N GLU A 54 10.80 -4.54 -6.66
CA GLU A 54 9.77 -3.67 -7.21
C GLU A 54 10.15 -3.19 -8.61
N ARG A 55 9.23 -3.31 -9.56
CA ARG A 55 9.46 -2.94 -10.95
C ARG A 55 9.42 -1.42 -11.21
N GLY A 56 8.75 -0.66 -10.35
CA GLY A 56 8.68 0.79 -10.41
C GLY A 56 9.80 1.48 -9.66
N SER A 57 9.77 2.82 -9.69
CA SER A 57 10.71 3.67 -8.96
C SER A 57 10.46 3.67 -7.44
N SER A 58 11.46 4.06 -6.67
CA SER A 58 11.36 4.18 -5.19
C SER A 58 10.60 5.42 -4.74
N LEU A 59 10.56 6.47 -5.57
CA LEU A 59 10.03 7.77 -5.17
C LEU A 59 9.53 8.57 -6.37
N ASN A 60 8.31 9.12 -6.26
CA ASN A 60 7.78 10.05 -7.24
C ASN A 60 6.96 11.15 -6.57
N LYS A 61 7.35 12.41 -6.75
CA LYS A 61 6.67 13.56 -6.11
C LYS A 61 5.22 13.74 -6.53
N SER A 62 4.85 13.26 -7.72
CA SER A 62 3.46 13.36 -8.18
C SER A 62 2.50 12.63 -7.26
N VAL A 63 2.95 11.61 -6.53
CA VAL A 63 2.08 10.76 -5.73
C VAL A 63 1.85 11.26 -4.29
N LEU A 64 2.60 12.27 -3.85
CA LEU A 64 2.74 12.59 -2.42
C LEU A 64 1.62 13.45 -1.83
N TYR A 65 0.77 14.06 -2.65
CA TYR A 65 -0.24 15.00 -2.17
C TYR A 65 -1.62 14.60 -2.66
N GLU A 66 -2.63 14.74 -1.80
CA GLU A 66 -4.04 14.49 -2.10
C GLU A 66 -4.49 15.27 -3.35
N SER A 67 -4.06 16.53 -3.45
CA SER A 67 -4.35 17.41 -4.59
C SER A 67 -3.85 16.88 -5.93
N ASN A 68 -2.87 15.97 -5.93
CA ASN A 68 -2.33 15.36 -7.14
C ASN A 68 -3.05 14.06 -7.54
N PHE A 69 -3.93 13.51 -6.70
CA PHE A 69 -4.54 12.19 -6.91
C PHE A 69 -5.07 11.99 -8.35
N PHE A 70 -5.96 12.88 -8.81
CA PHE A 70 -6.50 12.79 -10.17
C PHE A 70 -5.44 13.00 -11.26
N GLN A 71 -4.48 13.90 -11.04
CA GLN A 71 -3.43 14.17 -12.02
C GLN A 71 -2.49 12.98 -12.20
N THR A 72 -2.14 12.28 -11.11
CA THR A 72 -1.35 11.04 -11.17
C THR A 72 -2.05 9.96 -12.00
N LEU A 73 -3.37 9.81 -11.85
CA LEU A 73 -4.14 8.83 -12.63
C LEU A 73 -4.28 9.24 -14.11
N LEU A 74 -4.54 10.53 -14.39
CA LEU A 74 -4.65 11.04 -15.76
C LEU A 74 -3.32 11.01 -16.52
N ALA A 75 -2.20 11.18 -15.82
CA ALA A 75 -0.86 11.10 -16.38
C ALA A 75 -0.32 9.66 -16.45
N ALA A 76 -1.12 8.64 -16.10
CA ALA A 76 -0.71 7.24 -16.14
C ALA A 76 -0.29 6.81 -17.55
N ASN A 77 0.85 6.14 -17.66
CA ASN A 77 1.41 5.72 -18.94
C ASN A 77 2.40 4.55 -18.78
N ASP A 78 2.75 3.92 -19.89
CA ASP A 78 3.67 2.77 -19.91
C ASP A 78 5.16 3.13 -19.72
N ASN A 79 5.47 4.43 -19.63
CA ASN A 79 6.73 5.13 -19.29
C ASN A 79 7.52 4.65 -18.06
N ASP A 80 8.08 5.58 -17.31
CA ASP A 80 8.51 5.38 -15.92
C ASP A 80 7.54 6.11 -14.95
N SER A 81 6.26 6.12 -15.32
CA SER A 81 5.18 6.69 -14.51
C SER A 81 4.87 5.78 -13.31
N PRO A 82 4.55 6.36 -12.13
CA PRO A 82 4.14 5.60 -10.95
C PRO A 82 2.76 4.93 -11.11
N ALA A 83 2.04 5.29 -12.17
CA ALA A 83 0.76 4.74 -12.56
C ALA A 83 0.83 4.24 -14.02
N GLN A 84 0.36 3.02 -14.25
CA GLN A 84 0.31 2.37 -15.56
C GLN A 84 -1.15 2.09 -15.95
N THR A 85 -1.52 2.48 -17.16
CA THR A 85 -2.85 2.22 -17.72
C THR A 85 -2.88 0.87 -18.44
N PHE A 86 -4.01 0.18 -18.40
CA PHE A 86 -4.33 -0.94 -19.29
C PHE A 86 -5.82 -0.95 -19.59
N ILE A 87 -6.24 -1.69 -20.63
CA ILE A 87 -7.65 -1.85 -20.99
C ILE A 87 -8.05 -3.29 -20.73
N SER A 88 -9.14 -3.51 -19.99
CA SER A 88 -9.70 -4.85 -19.76
C SER A 88 -10.24 -5.47 -21.04
N GLU A 89 -10.52 -6.76 -21.02
CA GLU A 89 -11.16 -7.45 -22.16
C GLU A 89 -12.55 -6.86 -22.50
N ASP A 90 -13.23 -6.29 -21.51
CA ASP A 90 -14.50 -5.58 -21.67
C ASP A 90 -14.36 -4.14 -22.22
N GLY A 91 -13.13 -3.68 -22.47
CA GLY A 91 -12.85 -2.35 -22.99
C GLY A 91 -12.79 -1.24 -21.92
N LEU A 92 -12.69 -1.58 -20.64
CA LEU A 92 -12.58 -0.60 -19.56
C LEU A 92 -11.13 -0.20 -19.34
N GLN A 93 -10.87 1.11 -19.36
CA GLN A 93 -9.56 1.65 -18.98
C GLN A 93 -9.37 1.57 -17.47
N ILE A 94 -8.30 0.92 -17.04
CA ILE A 94 -7.93 0.69 -15.63
C ILE A 94 -6.51 1.20 -15.41
N VAL A 95 -6.24 1.69 -14.19
CA VAL A 95 -4.91 2.12 -13.77
C VAL A 95 -4.42 1.21 -12.64
N ARG A 96 -3.16 0.77 -12.74
CA ARG A 96 -2.44 0.06 -11.67
C ARG A 96 -1.17 0.80 -11.28
N ALA A 97 -0.71 0.57 -10.06
CA ALA A 97 0.55 1.16 -9.60
C ALA A 97 1.79 0.54 -10.26
N ARG A 98 2.84 1.34 -10.33
CA ARG A 98 4.20 0.96 -10.70
C ARG A 98 5.20 1.85 -9.95
N ILE A 99 5.23 1.70 -8.64
CA ILE A 99 6.08 2.45 -7.71
C ILE A 99 6.18 1.64 -6.42
N LEU A 100 7.28 1.77 -5.67
CA LEU A 100 7.40 1.24 -4.33
C LEU A 100 6.29 1.81 -3.42
N GLY A 101 5.66 0.93 -2.63
CA GLY A 101 4.39 1.15 -1.92
C GLY A 101 3.15 0.74 -2.74
N GLY A 102 3.27 0.61 -4.06
CA GLY A 102 2.22 0.10 -4.94
C GLY A 102 0.92 0.91 -4.89
N GLY A 103 -0.21 0.22 -4.85
CA GLY A 103 -1.55 0.82 -4.94
C GLY A 103 -1.83 1.90 -3.90
N SER A 104 -1.25 1.78 -2.69
CA SER A 104 -1.42 2.80 -1.64
C SER A 104 -0.81 4.15 -2.02
N MET A 105 0.12 4.18 -2.98
CA MET A 105 0.72 5.43 -3.44
C MET A 105 -0.13 6.17 -4.47
N ILE A 106 -1.11 5.53 -5.12
CA ILE A 106 -1.90 6.16 -6.17
C ILE A 106 -3.41 6.17 -5.91
N ASN A 107 -3.87 5.55 -4.82
CA ASN A 107 -5.29 5.45 -4.49
C ASN A 107 -5.86 6.76 -3.89
N GLY A 108 -7.17 6.75 -3.62
CA GLY A 108 -7.88 7.88 -2.99
C GLY A 108 -7.69 8.01 -1.47
N GLY A 109 -6.82 7.21 -0.86
CA GLY A 109 -6.42 7.34 0.55
C GLY A 109 -7.45 6.95 1.61
N PHE A 110 -8.67 6.57 1.24
CA PHE A 110 -9.66 6.10 2.23
C PHE A 110 -9.22 4.77 2.88
N TYR A 111 -9.33 4.69 4.20
CA TYR A 111 -9.00 3.51 4.99
C TYR A 111 -10.23 2.96 5.73
N SER A 112 -10.42 1.65 5.63
CA SER A 112 -11.42 0.88 6.38
C SER A 112 -10.87 -0.51 6.62
N ARG A 113 -11.20 -1.10 7.77
CA ARG A 113 -11.07 -2.53 8.01
C ARG A 113 -12.10 -3.29 7.17
N ALA A 114 -11.82 -4.55 6.91
CA ALA A 114 -12.75 -5.48 6.29
C ALA A 114 -13.92 -5.78 7.24
N ASP A 115 -15.07 -6.14 6.68
CA ASP A 115 -16.22 -6.62 7.44
C ASP A 115 -16.02 -8.07 7.91
N ASP A 116 -16.75 -8.47 8.95
CA ASP A 116 -16.68 -9.83 9.50
C ASP A 116 -17.05 -10.90 8.47
N TYR A 117 -18.00 -10.62 7.57
CA TYR A 117 -18.43 -11.54 6.53
C TYR A 117 -17.28 -11.87 5.56
N SER A 118 -16.41 -10.90 5.25
CA SER A 118 -15.20 -11.14 4.46
C SER A 118 -14.27 -12.17 5.11
N TYR A 119 -14.13 -12.19 6.44
CA TYR A 119 -13.31 -13.19 7.14
C TYR A 119 -13.99 -14.57 7.17
N ASP A 120 -15.28 -14.60 7.53
CA ASP A 120 -16.05 -15.83 7.66
C ASP A 120 -16.17 -16.58 6.32
N ASN A 121 -16.18 -15.85 5.21
CA ASN A 121 -16.37 -16.41 3.87
C ASN A 121 -15.08 -16.56 3.04
N ALA A 122 -13.91 -16.24 3.60
CA ALA A 122 -12.63 -16.36 2.90
C ALA A 122 -12.16 -17.81 2.69
N GLY A 123 -12.73 -18.78 3.41
CA GLY A 123 -12.25 -20.17 3.42
C GLY A 123 -10.89 -20.35 4.10
N ILE A 124 -10.51 -19.39 4.95
CA ILE A 124 -9.27 -19.38 5.73
C ILE A 124 -9.66 -19.33 7.21
N GLU A 125 -9.04 -20.16 8.04
CA GLU A 125 -9.16 -20.04 9.49
C GLU A 125 -8.22 -18.93 9.98
N TRP A 126 -8.77 -17.74 10.15
CA TRP A 126 -7.99 -16.56 10.56
C TRP A 126 -7.72 -16.55 12.08
N ASP A 127 -6.47 -16.31 12.47
CA ASP A 127 -6.19 -15.84 13.84
C ASP A 127 -6.62 -14.38 13.95
N MET A 128 -7.86 -14.15 14.38
CA MET A 128 -8.43 -12.81 14.50
C MET A 128 -7.67 -11.91 15.47
N ARG A 129 -6.90 -12.48 16.43
CA ARG A 129 -6.03 -11.66 17.29
C ARG A 129 -4.81 -11.17 16.53
N ALA A 130 -4.27 -11.97 15.60
CA ALA A 130 -3.19 -11.53 14.72
C ALA A 130 -3.68 -10.50 13.70
N VAL A 131 -4.89 -10.67 13.16
CA VAL A 131 -5.55 -9.69 12.27
C VAL A 131 -5.69 -8.34 12.98
N GLU A 132 -6.22 -8.32 14.21
CA GLU A 132 -6.39 -7.08 14.98
C GLU A 132 -5.05 -6.37 15.21
N ARG A 133 -4.01 -7.11 15.65
CA ARG A 133 -2.66 -6.54 15.83
C ARG A 133 -2.08 -5.98 14.54
N ALA A 134 -2.34 -6.63 13.41
CA ALA A 134 -1.87 -6.15 12.11
C ALA A 134 -2.58 -4.85 11.71
N TYR A 135 -3.90 -4.74 11.96
CA TYR A 135 -4.62 -3.49 11.74
C TYR A 135 -4.07 -2.36 12.61
N GLU A 136 -3.97 -2.57 13.93
CA GLU A 136 -3.44 -1.57 14.85
C GLU A 136 -2.03 -1.12 14.45
N TRP A 137 -1.16 -2.03 14.03
CA TRP A 137 0.19 -1.71 13.59
C TRP A 137 0.22 -0.82 12.34
N VAL A 138 -0.61 -1.12 11.33
CA VAL A 138 -0.75 -0.27 10.13
C VAL A 138 -1.37 1.08 10.48
N GLU A 139 -2.43 1.07 11.29
CA GLU A 139 -3.17 2.27 11.71
C GLU A 139 -2.28 3.26 12.43
N ASN A 140 -1.49 2.78 13.40
CA ASN A 140 -0.53 3.58 14.15
C ASN A 140 0.63 4.11 13.29
N SER A 141 0.89 3.49 12.14
CA SER A 141 2.02 3.86 11.27
C SER A 141 1.63 4.88 10.20
N ILE A 142 0.51 4.69 9.50
CA ILE A 142 0.21 5.41 8.26
C ILE A 142 -1.25 5.89 8.12
N VAL A 143 -2.12 5.64 9.11
CA VAL A 143 -3.52 6.04 9.05
C VAL A 143 -3.77 7.23 9.97
N THR A 144 -4.38 8.28 9.41
CA THR A 144 -4.82 9.46 10.14
C THR A 144 -6.32 9.38 10.39
N HIS A 145 -6.74 9.80 11.58
CA HIS A 145 -8.12 10.14 11.89
C HIS A 145 -8.37 11.59 11.39
N PRO A 146 -9.22 11.81 10.36
CA PRO A 146 -9.44 13.15 9.85
C PRO A 146 -10.01 14.07 10.94
N ALA A 147 -9.30 15.15 11.29
CA ALA A 147 -9.73 16.02 12.38
C ALA A 147 -11.06 16.73 12.07
N ARG A 148 -11.31 17.02 10.79
CA ARG A 148 -12.53 17.66 10.29
C ARG A 148 -12.84 17.23 8.86
N LEU A 149 -14.12 17.09 8.55
CA LEU A 149 -14.60 16.97 7.18
C LEU A 149 -14.54 18.32 6.47
N ASN A 150 -14.20 18.30 5.17
CA ASN A 150 -14.36 19.47 4.33
C ASN A 150 -15.85 19.72 4.00
N ARG A 151 -16.18 20.91 3.45
CA ARG A 151 -17.57 21.28 3.16
C ARG A 151 -18.31 20.28 2.28
N PHE A 152 -17.62 19.74 1.28
CA PHE A 152 -18.23 18.74 0.38
C PHE A 152 -18.51 17.43 1.11
N GLN A 153 -17.55 16.94 1.90
CA GLN A 153 -17.71 15.73 2.71
C GLN A 153 -18.84 15.88 3.73
N THR A 154 -18.96 17.02 4.42
CA THR A 154 -20.06 17.29 5.36
C THR A 154 -21.42 17.29 4.65
N SER A 155 -21.52 17.96 3.49
CA SER A 155 -22.77 17.95 2.71
C SER A 155 -23.14 16.54 2.23
N LEU A 156 -22.15 15.76 1.77
CA LEU A 156 -22.37 14.36 1.37
C LEU A 156 -22.83 13.50 2.55
N PHE A 157 -22.17 13.64 3.70
CA PHE A 157 -22.51 12.92 4.93
C PHE A 157 -23.96 13.18 5.35
N ASN A 158 -24.38 14.45 5.41
CA ASN A 158 -25.75 14.83 5.74
C ASN A 158 -26.75 14.33 4.69
N GLY A 159 -26.42 14.45 3.40
CA GLY A 159 -27.28 13.98 2.31
C GLY A 159 -27.50 12.46 2.35
N LEU A 160 -26.48 11.68 2.71
CA LEU A 160 -26.61 10.23 2.90
C LEU A 160 -27.59 9.90 4.02
N LEU A 161 -27.48 10.58 5.18
CA LEU A 161 -28.41 10.42 6.29
C LEU A 161 -29.85 10.82 5.92
N GLU A 162 -30.03 11.97 5.26
CA GLU A 162 -31.33 12.45 4.79
C GLU A 162 -31.97 11.47 3.79
N SER A 163 -31.17 10.78 2.99
CA SER A 163 -31.64 9.75 2.04
C SER A 163 -31.96 8.39 2.68
N GLY A 164 -31.73 8.24 3.99
CA GLY A 164 -32.00 7.01 4.73
C GLY A 164 -30.84 6.02 4.82
N VAL A 165 -29.60 6.43 4.48
CA VAL A 165 -28.40 5.62 4.69
C VAL A 165 -27.97 5.71 6.16
N VAL A 166 -28.74 5.05 7.02
CA VAL A 166 -28.61 5.08 8.48
C VAL A 166 -28.10 3.73 9.01
N PRO A 167 -27.54 3.66 10.24
CA PRO A 167 -27.33 4.75 11.21
C PRO A 167 -26.20 5.72 10.85
N ASP A 168 -26.14 6.84 11.57
CA ASP A 168 -24.90 7.63 11.72
C ASP A 168 -23.97 6.85 12.66
N SER A 169 -22.86 6.36 12.12
CA SER A 169 -21.86 5.58 12.87
C SER A 169 -20.71 6.43 13.40
N GLY A 170 -20.72 7.76 13.20
CA GLY A 170 -19.61 8.63 13.53
C GLY A 170 -18.31 8.20 12.86
N PHE A 171 -17.19 8.31 13.58
CA PHE A 171 -15.90 7.80 13.12
C PHE A 171 -15.71 6.33 13.49
N THR A 172 -15.36 5.50 12.51
CA THR A 172 -14.90 4.13 12.74
C THR A 172 -14.05 3.61 11.58
N PHE A 173 -13.04 2.81 11.89
CA PHE A 173 -12.31 2.05 10.88
C PHE A 173 -13.14 0.87 10.37
N ASP A 174 -14.07 0.35 11.15
CA ASP A 174 -14.85 -0.85 10.80
C ASP A 174 -15.75 -0.60 9.59
N HIS A 175 -15.86 -1.60 8.72
CA HIS A 175 -16.88 -1.57 7.68
C HIS A 175 -18.23 -1.88 8.32
N VAL A 176 -19.11 -0.88 8.36
CA VAL A 176 -20.43 -0.96 8.99
C VAL A 176 -21.52 -0.47 8.05
N GLN A 177 -22.73 -1.00 8.23
CA GLN A 177 -23.92 -0.46 7.57
C GLN A 177 -24.19 0.96 8.06
N GLY A 178 -24.53 1.86 7.13
CA GLY A 178 -24.92 3.24 7.44
C GLY A 178 -23.93 4.26 6.87
N THR A 179 -23.91 5.44 7.47
CA THR A 179 -23.02 6.54 7.09
C THR A 179 -21.94 6.70 8.16
N LYS A 180 -20.67 6.71 7.73
CA LYS A 180 -19.51 6.82 8.62
C LYS A 180 -18.44 7.79 8.12
N ILE A 181 -17.57 8.20 9.03
CA ILE A 181 -16.27 8.80 8.74
C ILE A 181 -15.22 7.69 8.91
N GLY A 182 -14.47 7.40 7.84
CA GLY A 182 -13.38 6.40 7.88
C GLY A 182 -12.02 7.03 8.14
N GLY A 183 -10.99 6.18 8.18
CA GLY A 183 -9.60 6.61 8.23
C GLY A 183 -9.13 7.18 6.89
N SER A 184 -7.99 7.86 6.93
CA SER A 184 -7.32 8.40 5.74
C SER A 184 -5.83 8.11 5.79
N THR A 185 -5.24 7.68 4.68
CA THR A 185 -3.78 7.67 4.50
C THR A 185 -3.27 8.99 3.92
N PHE A 186 -4.08 10.04 3.92
CA PHE A 186 -3.62 11.42 3.85
C PHE A 186 -3.77 12.08 5.21
N ASN A 187 -2.74 12.80 5.66
CA ASN A 187 -2.84 13.60 6.87
C ASN A 187 -3.58 14.93 6.63
N ASP A 188 -3.82 15.71 7.69
CA ASP A 188 -4.58 16.97 7.61
C ASP A 188 -3.92 18.04 6.72
N SER A 189 -2.64 17.88 6.35
CA SER A 189 -1.95 18.75 5.39
C SER A 189 -2.05 18.24 3.94
N GLY A 190 -2.80 17.16 3.70
CA GLY A 190 -2.95 16.50 2.41
C GLY A 190 -1.72 15.71 1.97
N ILE A 191 -0.75 15.46 2.85
CA ILE A 191 0.42 14.64 2.54
C ILE A 191 0.02 13.17 2.64
N ARG A 192 0.37 12.39 1.62
CA ARG A 192 0.15 10.95 1.54
C ARG A 192 1.12 10.21 2.43
N HIS A 193 0.57 9.28 3.18
CA HIS A 193 1.23 8.14 3.77
C HIS A 193 0.87 6.85 3.01
N GLY A 194 1.77 5.89 2.95
CA GLY A 194 1.56 4.68 2.16
C GLY A 194 2.38 3.50 2.65
N ALA A 195 2.10 2.33 2.08
CA ALA A 195 2.72 1.07 2.52
C ALA A 195 4.26 1.09 2.48
N VAL A 196 4.86 1.94 1.64
CA VAL A 196 6.32 2.12 1.59
C VAL A 196 6.90 2.56 2.94
N GLU A 197 6.19 3.38 3.73
CA GLU A 197 6.68 3.83 5.04
C GLU A 197 6.67 2.72 6.09
N LEU A 198 5.90 1.65 5.88
CA LEU A 198 5.92 0.47 6.76
C LEU A 198 7.28 -0.22 6.73
N LEU A 199 8.06 -0.05 5.65
CA LEU A 199 9.45 -0.51 5.55
C LEU A 199 10.37 0.18 6.57
N ASN A 200 10.01 1.36 7.12
CA ASN A 200 10.81 2.00 8.17
C ASN A 200 10.85 1.18 9.47
N ASN A 201 9.94 0.22 9.65
CA ASN A 201 9.94 -0.74 10.76
C ASN A 201 10.82 -1.98 10.48
N ALA A 202 11.40 -2.11 9.30
CA ALA A 202 12.25 -3.25 8.94
C ALA A 202 13.60 -3.20 9.66
N ASN A 203 14.24 -4.36 9.82
CA ASN A 203 15.65 -4.42 10.19
C ASN A 203 16.51 -4.11 8.94
N PRO A 204 17.23 -2.97 8.91
CA PRO A 204 17.96 -2.52 7.71
C PRO A 204 19.14 -3.42 7.34
N GLU A 205 19.65 -4.24 8.25
CA GLU A 205 20.74 -5.20 7.97
C GLU A 205 20.23 -6.47 7.26
N ASN A 206 18.92 -6.72 7.39
CA ASN A 206 18.27 -7.95 6.93
C ASN A 206 17.42 -7.75 5.67
N LEU A 207 17.09 -6.52 5.30
CA LEU A 207 16.25 -6.23 4.15
C LEU A 207 17.02 -5.46 3.08
N ASP A 208 17.03 -5.98 1.86
CA ASP A 208 17.45 -5.25 0.67
C ASP A 208 16.23 -5.03 -0.23
N VAL A 209 16.02 -3.79 -0.70
CA VAL A 209 14.93 -3.43 -1.62
C VAL A 209 15.52 -3.03 -2.96
N LEU A 210 15.13 -3.68 -4.05
CA LEU A 210 15.53 -3.31 -5.41
C LEU A 210 14.36 -2.67 -6.15
N VAL A 211 14.56 -1.45 -6.62
CA VAL A 211 13.63 -0.74 -7.51
C VAL A 211 14.07 -0.85 -8.97
N HIS A 212 13.14 -0.60 -9.89
CA HIS A 212 13.29 -0.93 -11.31
C HIS A 212 13.70 -2.40 -11.55
N ALA A 213 13.33 -3.29 -10.63
CA ALA A 213 13.56 -4.72 -10.69
C ALA A 213 12.33 -5.43 -11.30
N MET A 214 12.33 -5.58 -12.62
CA MET A 214 11.29 -6.37 -13.29
C MET A 214 11.56 -7.86 -13.10
N VAL A 215 10.62 -8.57 -12.47
CA VAL A 215 10.71 -10.03 -12.30
C VAL A 215 10.01 -10.73 -13.45
N ASP A 216 10.77 -11.50 -14.23
CA ASP A 216 10.25 -12.20 -15.41
C ASP A 216 9.71 -13.60 -15.11
N ARG A 217 10.33 -14.32 -14.17
CA ARG A 217 9.99 -15.72 -13.87
C ARG A 217 10.43 -16.15 -12.47
N VAL A 218 9.72 -17.13 -11.92
CA VAL A 218 10.15 -17.90 -10.74
C VAL A 218 10.87 -19.16 -11.21
N ILE A 219 12.02 -19.47 -10.59
CA ILE A 219 12.83 -20.65 -10.92
C ILE A 219 12.44 -21.79 -9.97
N PHE A 220 12.12 -22.95 -10.53
CA PHE A 220 11.80 -24.16 -9.78
C PHE A 220 12.96 -25.15 -9.87
N SER A 221 13.14 -25.96 -8.83
CA SER A 221 14.12 -27.05 -8.87
C SER A 221 13.73 -28.07 -9.94
N THR A 222 14.73 -28.62 -10.61
CA THR A 222 14.56 -29.74 -11.56
C THR A 222 14.68 -31.10 -10.88
N PHE A 223 14.88 -31.13 -9.56
CA PHE A 223 15.05 -32.35 -8.79
C PHE A 223 13.69 -33.03 -8.60
N ASN A 224 13.54 -34.24 -9.14
CA ASN A 224 12.35 -35.06 -8.97
C ASN A 224 12.58 -35.99 -7.76
N PRO A 225 11.98 -35.76 -6.59
CA PRO A 225 12.21 -36.61 -5.40
C PRO A 225 11.60 -38.01 -5.53
N LEU A 226 10.92 -38.32 -6.64
CA LEU A 226 10.28 -39.61 -6.94
C LEU A 226 10.93 -40.36 -8.12
N GLY A 227 12.14 -39.97 -8.53
CA GLY A 227 12.92 -40.65 -9.58
C GLY A 227 13.97 -41.61 -9.01
#